data_AF-A0A4Q9LBA5-F1
#
_entry.id   AF-A0A4Q9LBA5-F1
#
_cell.length_a   1.000
_cell.length_b   1.000
_cell.length_c   1.000
_cell.angle_alpha   90.00
_cell.angle_beta   90.00
_cell.angle_gamma   90.00
#
_symmetry.space_group_name_H-M   'P 1'
#
loop_
_entity.id
_entity.type
_entity.pdbx_description
1 polymer ?
#
loop_
_entity_poly.entity_id
_entity_poly.type
_entity_poly.pdbx_seq_one_letter_code
_entity_poly.pdbx_strand_id
1 'polypeptide(L)'
;MNSRCKDLIDMHSQSDDLYKFIHVYQDHLNKFIQLQPLNNKSAEEDAYVFLDIFTIFGAPSILKGDNGRESENNTIKSYVTCNQCVR
;
A
#
# COMPACT_ATOMS: atom_id res chain seq x y z
N MET A 1 -1.34 -19.37 -2.46
CA MET A 1 -0.52 -18.26 -1.93
C MET A 1 -1.42 -17.06 -1.75
N ASN A 2 -1.40 -16.42 -0.57
CA ASN A 2 -2.07 -15.13 -0.37
C ASN A 2 -1.23 -14.04 -1.05
N SER A 3 -1.58 -13.71 -2.29
CA SER A 3 -0.97 -12.63 -3.06
C SER A 3 -1.82 -11.38 -2.88
N ARG A 4 -1.19 -10.28 -2.49
CA ARG A 4 -1.84 -8.97 -2.43
C ARG A 4 -1.12 -8.00 -3.37
N CYS A 5 -1.87 -7.10 -3.97
CA CYS A 5 -1.34 -6.07 -4.87
C CYS A 5 -1.68 -4.68 -4.32
N LYS A 6 -0.78 -3.73 -4.56
CA LYS A 6 -1.04 -2.30 -4.41
C LYS A 6 -1.02 -1.57 -5.75
N ASP A 7 -1.96 -0.66 -5.91
CA ASP A 7 -2.08 0.24 -7.06
C ASP A 7 -2.35 1.67 -6.56
N LEU A 8 -2.19 2.65 -7.44
CA LEU A 8 -2.38 4.06 -7.14
C LEU A 8 -3.20 4.73 -8.24
N ILE A 9 -4.33 5.31 -7.84
CA ILE A 9 -5.16 6.12 -8.73
C ILE A 9 -4.75 7.58 -8.56
N ASP A 10 -4.42 8.23 -9.67
CA ASP A 10 -4.16 9.66 -9.72
C ASP A 10 -5.47 10.44 -9.81
N MET A 11 -5.72 11.30 -8.83
CA MET A 11 -6.91 12.12 -8.72
C MET A 11 -6.63 13.60 -8.99
N HIS A 12 -5.47 13.99 -9.53
CA HIS A 12 -5.12 15.40 -9.72
C HIS A 12 -6.16 16.24 -10.49
N SER A 13 -6.86 15.64 -11.46
CA SER A 13 -7.92 16.32 -12.22
C SER A 13 -9.22 16.54 -11.43
N GLN A 14 -9.43 15.78 -10.35
CA GLN A 14 -10.64 15.79 -9.51
C GLN A 14 -10.27 15.54 -8.04
N SER A 15 -9.25 16.25 -7.54
CA SER A 15 -8.74 16.06 -6.18
C SER A 15 -9.73 16.58 -5.16
N ASP A 16 -9.84 15.87 -4.04
CA ASP A 16 -10.61 16.32 -2.89
C ASP A 16 -9.68 17.05 -1.92
N ASP A 17 -9.73 18.38 -1.91
CA ASP A 17 -8.83 19.27 -1.17
C ASP A 17 -7.33 18.91 -1.33
N LEU A 18 -6.74 18.31 -0.29
CA LEU A 18 -5.32 17.95 -0.25
C LEU A 18 -5.05 16.55 -0.84
N TYR A 19 -6.09 15.73 -0.98
CA TYR A 19 -5.99 14.35 -1.41
C TYR A 19 -5.94 14.24 -2.93
N LYS A 20 -4.75 13.93 -3.44
CA LYS A 20 -4.46 13.89 -4.88
C LYS A 20 -4.33 12.46 -5.40
N PHE A 21 -4.28 11.48 -4.52
CA PHE A 21 -4.13 10.09 -4.90
C PHE A 21 -5.03 9.19 -4.05
N ILE A 22 -5.41 8.05 -4.62
CA ILE A 22 -6.07 6.98 -3.88
C ILE A 22 -5.17 5.75 -3.97
N HIS A 23 -4.69 5.29 -2.81
CA HIS A 23 -4.00 4.03 -2.69
C HIS A 23 -5.00 2.90 -2.69
N VAL A 24 -4.81 1.95 -3.60
CA VAL A 24 -5.67 0.78 -3.77
C VAL A 24 -4.90 -0.43 -3.31
N TYR A 25 -5.42 -1.13 -2.30
CA TYR A 25 -4.89 -2.42 -1.88
C TYR A 25 -5.90 -3.51 -2.19
N GLN A 26 -5.45 -4.56 -2.87
CA GLN A 26 -6.29 -5.68 -3.26
C GLN A 26 -5.73 -6.99 -2.74
N ASP A 27 -6.54 -7.72 -1.97
CA ASP A 27 -6.27 -9.13 -1.66
C ASP A 27 -6.84 -10.00 -2.79
N HIS A 28 -5.98 -10.70 -3.53
CA HIS A 28 -6.42 -11.51 -4.66
C HIS A 28 -7.14 -12.80 -4.26
N LEU A 29 -6.99 -13.26 -3.01
CA LEU A 29 -7.64 -14.45 -2.49
C LEU A 29 -9.13 -14.18 -2.24
N ASN A 30 -9.43 -13.15 -1.44
CA ASN A 30 -10.80 -12.85 -1.01
C ASN A 30 -11.45 -11.72 -1.83
N LYS A 31 -10.73 -11.15 -2.80
CA LYS A 31 -11.16 -9.99 -3.60
C LYS A 31 -11.52 -8.75 -2.77
N PHE A 32 -11.04 -8.69 -1.53
CA PHE A 32 -11.21 -7.52 -0.68
C PHE A 32 -10.37 -6.36 -1.22
N ILE A 33 -10.95 -5.17 -1.26
CA ILE A 33 -10.30 -3.95 -1.73
C ILE A 33 -10.38 -2.89 -0.64
N GLN A 34 -9.24 -2.33 -0.27
CA GLN A 34 -9.13 -1.18 0.61
C GLN A 34 -8.68 0.03 -0.22
N LEU A 35 -9.40 1.14 -0.05
CA LEU A 35 -9.08 2.42 -0.67
C LEU A 35 -8.66 3.39 0.42
N GLN A 36 -7.51 4.03 0.25
CA GLN A 36 -6.97 4.95 1.24
C GLN A 36 -6.53 6.25 0.54
N PRO A 37 -7.08 7.41 0.91
CA PRO A 37 -6.72 8.68 0.28
C PRO A 37 -5.33 9.11 0.74
N LEU A 38 -4.54 9.65 -0.19
CA LEU A 38 -3.18 10.13 0.02
C LEU A 38 -3.03 11.57 -0.44
N ASN A 39 -2.25 12.36 0.30
CA ASN A 39 -1.99 13.75 -0.05
C ASN A 39 -0.85 13.84 -1.08
N ASN A 40 0.13 12.95 -0.98
CA ASN A 40 1.31 12.89 -1.83
C ASN A 40 1.77 11.43 -2.06
N LYS A 41 2.81 11.22 -2.88
CA LYS A 41 3.39 9.89 -3.13
C LYS A 41 4.61 9.60 -2.25
N SER A 42 4.67 10.14 -1.04
CA SER A 42 5.82 9.91 -0.15
C SER A 42 5.88 8.47 0.33
N ALA A 43 7.10 7.97 0.53
CA ALA A 43 7.33 6.66 1.13
C ALA A 43 6.77 6.54 2.55
N GLU A 44 6.66 7.67 3.25
CA GLU A 44 6.10 7.74 4.61
C GLU A 44 4.59 7.51 4.59
N GLU A 45 3.86 8.21 3.72
CA GLU A 45 2.41 7.98 3.54
C GLU A 45 2.11 6.53 3.13
N ASP A 46 2.87 5.99 2.16
CA ASP A 46 2.77 4.58 1.77
C ASP A 46 3.01 3.63 2.97
N ALA A 47 4.00 3.91 3.82
CA ALA A 47 4.31 3.09 4.98
C ALA A 47 3.19 3.08 6.03
N TYR A 48 2.56 4.24 6.29
CA TYR A 48 1.42 4.33 7.19
C TYR A 48 0.22 3.53 6.66
N VAL A 49 -0.07 3.64 5.37
CA VAL A 49 -1.12 2.85 4.71
C VAL A 49 -0.86 1.35 4.84
N PHE A 50 0.39 0.91 4.61
CA PHE A 50 0.75 -0.50 4.80
C PHE A 50 0.60 -0.97 6.24
N LEU A 51 0.97 -0.14 7.22
CA LEU A 51 0.80 -0.45 8.63
C LEU A 51 -0.68 -0.68 8.97
N ASP A 52 -1.57 0.19 8.49
CA ASP A 52 -3.02 0.05 8.68
C ASP A 52 -3.53 -1.25 8.04
N ILE A 53 -3.13 -1.54 6.81
CA ILE A 53 -3.52 -2.77 6.11
C ILE A 53 -3.02 -4.02 6.87
N PHE A 54 -1.78 -4.01 7.36
CA PHE A 54 -1.19 -5.14 8.07
C PHE A 54 -1.81 -5.34 9.45
N THR A 55 -2.24 -4.27 10.12
CA THR A 55 -2.96 -4.37 11.40
C THR A 55 -4.40 -4.89 11.22
N ILE A 56 -5.03 -4.65 10.06
CA ILE A 56 -6.37 -5.16 9.75
C ILE A 56 -6.33 -6.62 9.25
N PHE A 57 -5.43 -6.94 8.32
CA PHE A 57 -5.42 -8.23 7.59
C PHE A 57 -4.26 -9.16 7.93
N GLY A 58 -3.37 -8.73 8.83
CA GLY A 58 -2.09 -9.40 9.06
C GLY A 58 -1.10 -9.20 7.90
N ALA A 59 0.15 -9.57 8.14
CA ALA A 59 1.22 -9.43 7.17
C ALA A 59 0.97 -10.30 5.91
N PRO A 60 1.18 -9.76 4.69
CA PRO A 60 1.10 -10.53 3.46
C PRO A 60 2.25 -11.53 3.34
N SER A 61 2.01 -12.66 2.68
CA SER A 61 3.11 -13.52 2.25
C SER A 61 3.87 -12.92 1.07
N ILE A 62 3.15 -12.25 0.15
CA ILE A 62 3.72 -11.56 -1.01
C ILE A 62 2.90 -10.29 -1.25
N LEU A 63 3.61 -9.17 -1.38
CA LEU A 63 3.05 -7.88 -1.79
C LEU A 63 3.67 -7.49 -3.14
N LYS A 64 2.82 -7.24 -4.14
CA LYS A 64 3.22 -6.75 -5.46
C LYS A 64 2.77 -5.30 -5.62
N GLY A 65 3.57 -4.45 -6.25
CA GLY A 65 3.15 -3.13 -6.69
C GLY A 65 3.06 -3.10 -8.20
N ASP A 66 1.91 -2.65 -8.73
CA ASP A 66 1.64 -2.75 -10.18
C ASP A 66 2.10 -1.53 -11.00
N ASN A 67 2.47 -0.40 -10.39
CA ASN A 67 2.75 0.81 -11.16
C ASN A 67 4.00 1.61 -10.72
N GLY A 68 4.96 1.72 -11.65
CA GLY A 68 6.02 2.72 -11.68
C GLY A 68 7.24 2.46 -10.78
N ARG A 69 8.43 2.79 -11.32
CA ARG A 69 9.76 2.75 -10.66
C ARG A 69 9.84 3.43 -9.28
N GLU A 70 8.83 4.21 -8.91
CA GLU A 70 8.79 5.02 -7.68
C GLU A 70 8.37 4.22 -6.44
N SER A 71 7.87 2.98 -6.59
CA SER A 71 7.50 2.12 -5.46
C SER A 71 8.65 1.24 -4.93
N GLU A 72 9.86 1.37 -5.48
CA GLU A 72 11.07 0.68 -5.03
C GLU A 72 11.78 1.42 -3.87
N ASN A 73 11.04 2.13 -3.02
CA ASN A 73 11.63 2.78 -1.86
C ASN A 73 12.14 1.72 -0.86
N ASN A 74 13.43 1.83 -0.49
CA ASN A 74 14.09 0.95 0.49
C ASN A 74 13.34 0.87 1.84
N THR A 75 12.52 1.87 2.14
CA THR A 75 11.67 1.93 3.34
C THR A 75 10.63 0.82 3.36
N ILE A 76 9.96 0.51 2.24
CA ILE A 76 8.99 -0.59 2.15
C ILE A 76 9.72 -1.92 2.33
N LYS A 77 10.92 -2.07 1.75
CA LYS A 77 11.77 -3.25 1.99
C LYS A 77 12.01 -3.43 3.49
N SER A 78 12.40 -2.39 4.23
CA SER A 78 12.65 -2.49 5.67
C SER A 78 11.42 -2.88 6.50
N TYR A 79 10.22 -2.42 6.12
CA TYR A 79 8.98 -2.82 6.82
C TYR A 79 8.57 -4.25 6.47
N VAL A 80 8.75 -4.68 5.20
CA VAL A 80 8.43 -6.04 4.75
C VAL A 80 9.47 -7.07 5.20
N THR A 81 10.75 -6.72 5.35
CA THR A 81 11.76 -7.60 5.98
C THR A 81 11.69 -7.60 7.51
N CYS A 82 11.01 -6.64 8.15
CA CYS A 82 10.65 -6.73 9.57
C CYS A 82 9.49 -7.72 9.81
N ASN A 83 9.57 -8.91 9.20
CA ASN A 83 8.80 -10.09 9.56
C ASN A 83 9.41 -10.82 10.79
N GLN A 84 10.24 -10.14 11.59
CA GLN A 84 10.94 -10.74 12.72
C GLN A 84 10.40 -10.35 14.11
N CYS A 85 9.36 -9.52 14.20
CA CYS A 85 8.78 -9.13 15.50
C CYS A 85 7.37 -9.66 15.79
N VAL A 86 6.80 -10.53 14.96
CA VAL A 86 5.57 -11.25 15.33
C VAL A 86 5.81 -12.75 15.18
N ARG A 87 6.45 -13.32 16.21
CA ARG A 87 6.45 -14.76 16.47
C ARG A 87 5.79 -14.99 17.81
#